data_AF-A0A1S3DH41-F1
#
_entry.id   AF-A0A1S3DH41-F1
#
_cell.length_a   1.000
_cell.length_b   1.000
_cell.length_c   1.000
_cell.angle_alpha   90.00
_cell.angle_beta   90.00
_cell.angle_gamma   90.00
#
_symmetry.space_group_name_H-M   'P 1'
#
loop_
_entity.id
_entity.type
_entity.pdbx_description
1 polymer ?
#
loop_
_entity_poly.entity_id
_entity_poly.type
_entity_poly.pdbx_seq_one_letter_code
_entity_poly.pdbx_strand_id
1 'polypeptide(L)'
;MADDNIEPDQASFDKGYSEDANQVNQDDLILQQSKNIEKEISDSIMLVGDKEDIMVLEQQYIGDEVYKGKVKDLARKYSNLRRTRPDGNCFFRSFGFALLESLYHNKSNYERYDPT
;
A
#
# COMPACT_ATOMS: atom_id res chain seq x y z
N MET A 1 70.05 13.99 3.37
CA MET A 1 69.41 14.36 4.66
C MET A 1 68.83 15.74 4.42
N ALA A 2 67.66 15.77 3.75
CA ALA A 2 66.34 15.79 4.38
C ALA A 2 66.12 17.11 5.11
N ASP A 3 65.42 18.03 4.44
CA ASP A 3 64.56 19.04 5.08
C ASP A 3 63.33 19.19 4.18
N ASP A 4 62.35 18.31 4.45
CA ASP A 4 60.98 18.43 3.98
C ASP A 4 60.32 19.60 4.71
N ASN A 5 60.34 20.79 4.10
CA ASN A 5 59.43 21.88 4.48
C ASN A 5 58.34 21.98 3.41
N ILE A 6 57.38 21.04 3.49
CA ILE A 6 56.10 21.17 2.82
C ILE A 6 55.29 22.17 3.65
N GLU A 7 55.13 23.39 3.12
CA GLU A 7 54.19 24.36 3.68
C GLU A 7 52.80 23.72 3.76
N PRO A 8 52.05 23.90 4.87
CA PRO A 8 50.70 23.40 4.95
C PRO A 8 49.84 24.13 3.90
N ASP A 9 49.35 23.36 2.94
CA ASP A 9 48.33 23.74 1.98
C ASP A 9 47.21 24.47 2.73
N GLN A 10 46.95 25.71 2.33
CA GLN A 10 45.81 26.48 2.80
C GLN A 10 44.54 25.82 2.28
N ALA A 11 44.12 24.73 2.93
CA ALA A 11 42.78 24.21 2.81
C ALA A 11 41.85 25.27 3.39
N SER A 12 41.35 26.12 2.49
CA SER A 12 40.25 27.04 2.69
C SER A 12 39.17 26.35 3.54
N PHE A 13 39.01 26.86 4.75
CA PHE A 13 37.91 26.54 5.65
C PHE A 13 36.63 26.96 4.94
N ASP A 14 35.99 26.02 4.24
CA ASP A 14 34.78 26.27 3.46
C ASP A 14 33.65 26.59 4.43
N LYS A 15 33.49 27.90 4.63
CA LYS A 15 32.54 28.53 5.51
C LYS A 15 31.25 28.68 4.71
N GLY A 16 30.35 27.69 4.77
CA GLY A 16 29.16 27.82 3.94
C GLY A 16 28.06 26.75 4.00
N TYR A 17 27.86 26.01 5.09
CA TYR A 17 26.49 25.55 5.34
C TYR A 17 25.73 26.70 5.99
N SER A 18 25.22 27.60 5.16
CA SER A 18 24.09 28.43 5.54
C SER A 18 22.92 27.47 5.79
N GLU A 19 22.68 27.12 7.04
CA GLU A 19 21.37 26.64 7.47
C GLU A 19 20.38 27.75 7.14
N ASP A 20 19.78 27.67 5.96
CA ASP A 20 18.61 28.45 5.64
C ASP A 20 17.53 27.99 6.62
N ALA A 21 17.34 28.77 7.69
CA ALA A 21 16.35 28.53 8.75
C ALA A 21 14.89 28.54 8.24
N ASN A 22 14.71 28.64 6.92
CA ASN A 22 13.45 28.62 6.22
C ASN A 22 13.31 27.43 5.24
N GLN A 23 14.26 26.49 5.24
CA GLN A 23 14.16 25.28 4.43
C GLN A 23 13.12 24.34 5.05
N VAL A 24 11.90 24.37 4.49
CA VAL A 24 10.82 23.47 4.90
C VAL A 24 11.33 22.03 4.85
N ASN A 25 11.24 21.34 5.98
CA ASN A 25 11.61 19.93 6.09
C ASN A 25 10.74 19.10 5.15
N GLN A 26 11.32 18.61 4.06
CA GLN A 26 10.61 17.89 3.01
C GLN A 26 10.04 16.56 3.54
N ASP A 27 10.73 15.93 4.50
CA ASP A 27 10.25 14.68 5.10
C ASP A 27 8.94 14.90 5.86
N ASP A 28 8.80 16.03 6.56
CA ASP A 28 7.57 16.38 7.27
C ASP A 28 6.40 16.61 6.30
N LEU A 29 6.66 17.25 5.15
CA LEU A 29 5.65 17.45 4.11
C LEU A 29 5.20 16.11 3.48
N ILE A 30 6.14 15.20 3.22
CA ILE A 30 5.86 13.88 2.65
C ILE A 30 5.04 13.04 3.64
N LEU A 31 5.41 13.06 4.92
CA LEU A 31 4.67 12.38 5.98
C LEU A 31 3.26 12.96 6.12
N GLN A 32 3.11 14.28 6.04
CA GLN A 32 1.80 14.92 6.10
C GLN A 32 0.93 14.54 4.89
N GLN A 33 1.50 14.52 3.68
CA GLN A 33 0.79 14.10 2.47
C GLN A 33 0.32 12.64 2.59
N SER A 34 1.20 11.75 3.03
CA SER A 34 0.91 10.32 3.17
C SER A 34 -0.25 10.09 4.16
N LYS A 35 -0.21 10.75 5.32
CA LYS A 35 -1.30 10.72 6.31
C LYS A 35 -2.61 11.25 5.77
N ASN A 36 -2.57 12.33 4.98
CA ASN A 36 -3.79 12.89 4.40
C ASN A 36 -4.43 11.93 3.39
N ILE A 37 -3.63 11.28 2.54
CA ILE A 37 -4.11 10.26 1.58
C ILE A 37 -4.70 9.06 2.34
N GLU A 38 -3.97 8.54 3.34
CA GLU A 38 -4.45 7.42 4.15
C GLU A 38 -5.76 7.74 4.86
N LYS A 39 -5.89 8.98 5.37
CA LYS A 39 -7.11 9.45 6.02
C LYS A 39 -8.29 9.51 5.04
N GLU A 40 -8.11 10.10 3.87
CA GLU A 40 -9.15 10.19 2.83
C GLU A 40 -9.65 8.79 2.41
N ILE A 41 -8.71 7.86 2.21
CA ILE A 41 -9.02 6.46 1.91
C ILE A 41 -9.76 5.80 3.09
N SER A 42 -9.30 6.03 4.31
CA SER A 42 -9.89 5.43 5.51
C SER A 42 -11.31 5.92 5.78
N ASP A 43 -11.57 7.20 5.54
CA ASP A 43 -12.88 7.83 5.74
C ASP A 43 -13.90 7.35 4.69
N SER A 44 -13.43 7.00 3.49
CA SER A 44 -14.29 6.63 2.36
C SER A 44 -14.49 5.12 2.19
N ILE A 45 -13.50 4.30 2.55
CA ILE A 45 -13.47 2.87 2.23
C ILE A 45 -13.32 2.05 3.51
N MET A 46 -14.27 1.15 3.79
CA MET A 46 -14.18 0.22 4.91
C MET A 46 -12.99 -0.75 4.76
N LEU A 47 -12.47 -1.27 5.87
CA LEU A 47 -11.34 -2.21 5.86
C LEU A 47 -11.63 -3.42 4.96
N VAL A 48 -12.80 -4.02 5.13
CA VAL A 48 -13.31 -5.14 4.35
C VAL A 48 -14.73 -4.81 3.93
N GLY A 49 -14.93 -4.63 2.63
CA GLY A 49 -16.19 -4.37 1.93
C GLY A 49 -17.24 -5.44 2.18
N ASP A 50 -18.50 -5.19 1.84
CA ASP A 50 -19.52 -6.23 1.78
C ASP A 50 -19.33 -7.18 0.59
N LYS A 51 -20.06 -8.30 0.59
CA LYS A 51 -20.09 -9.23 -0.53
C LYS A 51 -20.96 -8.64 -1.63
N GLU A 52 -20.33 -8.30 -2.75
CA GLU A 52 -20.95 -7.65 -3.90
C GLU A 52 -21.00 -8.61 -5.10
N ASP A 53 -21.99 -8.41 -5.98
CA ASP A 53 -22.05 -9.12 -7.26
C ASP A 53 -20.86 -8.74 -8.14
N ILE A 54 -20.27 -9.71 -8.83
CA ILE A 54 -19.11 -9.46 -9.68
C ILE A 54 -19.38 -8.53 -10.87
N MET A 55 -20.64 -8.42 -11.31
CA MET A 55 -21.09 -7.52 -12.37
C MET A 55 -20.89 -6.04 -12.02
N VAL A 56 -20.75 -5.70 -10.74
CA VAL A 56 -20.40 -4.32 -10.31
C VAL A 56 -19.09 -3.86 -10.96
N LEU A 57 -18.16 -4.78 -11.28
CA LEU A 57 -16.92 -4.42 -11.99
C LEU A 57 -17.16 -3.96 -13.44
N GLU A 58 -18.21 -4.42 -14.11
CA GLU A 58 -18.49 -3.99 -15.49
C GLU A 58 -18.80 -2.49 -15.53
N GLN A 59 -19.49 -1.97 -14.51
CA GLN A 59 -19.80 -0.55 -14.36
C GLN A 59 -18.54 0.30 -14.08
N GLN A 60 -17.52 -0.29 -13.45
CA GLN A 60 -16.25 0.40 -13.17
C GLN A 60 -15.40 0.61 -14.43
N TYR A 61 -15.55 -0.25 -15.43
CA TYR A 61 -14.78 -0.23 -16.69
C TYR A 61 -15.63 0.23 -17.89
N ILE A 62 -16.58 1.14 -17.67
CA ILE A 62 -17.35 1.76 -18.76
C ILE A 62 -16.37 2.48 -19.72
N GLY A 63 -16.46 2.16 -21.01
CA GLY A 63 -15.57 2.70 -22.04
C GLY A 63 -14.31 1.86 -22.30
N ASP A 64 -14.05 0.80 -21.52
CA ASP A 64 -12.93 -0.11 -21.73
C ASP A 64 -13.41 -1.53 -22.07
N GLU A 65 -13.49 -1.83 -23.37
CA GLU A 65 -13.95 -3.15 -23.85
C GLU A 65 -13.03 -4.30 -23.44
N VAL A 66 -11.73 -4.05 -23.26
CA VAL A 66 -10.75 -5.08 -22.91
C VAL A 66 -10.98 -5.53 -21.47
N TYR A 67 -11.13 -4.59 -20.54
CA TYR A 67 -11.41 -4.92 -19.15
C TYR A 67 -12.82 -5.48 -18.95
N LYS A 68 -13.82 -5.00 -19.69
CA LYS A 68 -15.17 -5.62 -19.68
C LYS A 68 -15.15 -7.07 -20.14
N GLY A 69 -14.37 -7.40 -21.17
CA GLY A 69 -14.15 -8.79 -21.59
C GLY A 69 -13.59 -9.66 -20.46
N LYS A 70 -12.57 -9.16 -19.75
CA LYS A 70 -11.99 -9.87 -18.59
C LYS A 70 -12.97 -10.05 -17.43
N VAL A 71 -13.81 -9.05 -17.15
CA VAL A 71 -14.87 -9.16 -16.13
C VAL A 71 -15.85 -10.26 -16.48
N LYS A 72 -16.28 -10.35 -17.75
CA LYS A 72 -17.17 -11.42 -18.23
C LYS A 72 -16.56 -12.80 -18.10
N ASP A 73 -15.26 -12.94 -18.39
CA ASP A 73 -14.55 -14.21 -18.20
C ASP A 73 -14.43 -14.57 -16.71
N LEU A 74 -14.18 -13.59 -15.84
CA LEU A 74 -14.10 -13.80 -14.39
C LEU A 74 -15.45 -14.23 -13.80
N ALA A 75 -16.55 -13.65 -14.29
CA ALA A 75 -17.90 -13.94 -13.88
C ALA A 75 -18.35 -15.38 -14.18
N ARG A 76 -17.68 -16.07 -15.11
CA ARG A 76 -17.92 -17.51 -15.35
C ARG A 76 -17.44 -18.39 -14.19
N LYS A 77 -16.47 -17.91 -13.40
CA LYS A 77 -15.85 -18.67 -12.30
C LYS A 77 -16.30 -18.21 -10.92
N TYR A 78 -16.56 -16.93 -10.77
CA TYR A 78 -16.87 -16.31 -9.48
C TYR A 78 -18.17 -15.52 -9.60
N SER A 79 -19.08 -15.70 -8.65
CA SER A 79 -20.36 -14.99 -8.62
C SER A 79 -20.29 -13.67 -7.84
N ASN A 80 -19.39 -13.58 -6.87
CA ASN A 80 -19.30 -12.45 -5.97
C ASN A 80 -17.84 -12.06 -5.73
N LEU A 81 -17.63 -10.84 -5.27
CA LEU A 81 -16.35 -10.33 -4.79
C LEU A 81 -16.54 -9.58 -3.47
N ARG A 82 -15.44 -9.35 -2.77
CA ARG A 82 -15.40 -8.49 -1.58
C ARG A 82 -14.20 -7.56 -1.70
N ARG A 83 -14.42 -6.25 -1.61
CA ARG A 83 -13.33 -5.27 -1.72
C ARG A 83 -12.57 -5.12 -0.41
N THR A 84 -11.30 -4.75 -0.47
CA THR A 84 -10.51 -4.37 0.72
C THR A 84 -9.92 -2.99 0.53
N ARG A 85 -9.69 -2.29 1.65
CA ARG A 85 -9.13 -0.94 1.63
C ARG A 85 -7.76 -0.92 0.94
N PRO A 86 -7.48 0.03 0.03
CA PRO A 86 -6.19 0.15 -0.65
C PRO A 86 -5.15 0.87 0.23
N ASP A 87 -4.78 0.29 1.37
CA ASP A 87 -3.89 0.88 2.40
C ASP A 87 -2.53 0.16 2.53
N GLY A 88 -2.10 -0.55 1.48
CA GLY A 88 -0.87 -1.37 1.50
C GLY A 88 -1.00 -2.71 2.25
N ASN A 89 -2.01 -2.87 3.12
CA ASN A 89 -2.28 -4.11 3.85
C ASN A 89 -3.36 -4.99 3.20
N CYS A 90 -3.86 -4.59 2.02
CA CYS A 90 -4.99 -5.23 1.34
C CYS A 90 -4.79 -6.73 1.09
N PHE A 91 -3.57 -7.18 0.77
CA PHE A 91 -3.28 -8.61 0.59
C PHE A 91 -3.50 -9.41 1.87
N PHE A 92 -2.82 -9.03 2.96
CA PHE A 92 -2.93 -9.71 4.26
C PHE A 92 -4.36 -9.69 4.78
N ARG A 93 -5.05 -8.56 4.57
CA ARG A 93 -6.45 -8.38 4.98
C ARG A 93 -7.39 -9.31 4.20
N SER A 94 -7.24 -9.38 2.89
CA SER A 94 -8.06 -10.24 2.01
C SER A 94 -7.81 -11.72 2.32
N PHE A 95 -6.53 -12.10 2.46
CA PHE A 95 -6.14 -13.47 2.79
C PHE A 95 -6.66 -13.90 4.16
N GLY A 96 -6.42 -13.09 5.20
CA GLY A 96 -6.88 -13.39 6.56
C GLY A 96 -8.39 -13.51 6.65
N PHE A 97 -9.14 -12.61 6.00
CA PHE A 97 -10.60 -12.69 5.97
C PHE A 97 -11.09 -13.96 5.26
N ALA A 98 -10.57 -14.27 4.06
CA ALA A 98 -10.97 -15.45 3.31
C ALA A 98 -10.63 -16.76 4.05
N LEU A 99 -9.49 -16.79 4.77
CA LEU A 99 -9.12 -17.92 5.60
C LEU A 99 -10.12 -18.13 6.74
N LEU A 100 -10.43 -17.08 7.50
CA LEU A 100 -11.40 -17.14 8.60
C LEU A 100 -12.80 -17.52 8.10
N GLU A 101 -13.23 -16.96 6.97
CA GLU A 101 -14.50 -17.29 6.34
C GLU A 101 -14.55 -18.78 5.95
N SER A 102 -13.47 -19.33 5.37
CA SER A 102 -13.37 -20.75 5.02
C SER A 102 -13.45 -21.68 6.25
N LEU A 103 -12.79 -21.30 7.34
CA LEU A 103 -12.83 -22.06 8.61
C LEU A 103 -14.22 -22.03 9.24
N TYR A 104 -14.89 -20.88 9.19
CA TYR A 104 -16.24 -20.71 9.73
C TYR A 104 -17.26 -21.62 9.02
N HIS A 105 -17.16 -21.74 7.69
CA HIS A 105 -18.10 -22.56 6.90
C HIS A 105 -17.75 -24.06 6.89
N ASN A 106 -16.50 -24.45 7.18
CA ASN A 106 -16.05 -25.84 7.15
C ASN A 106 -15.44 -26.24 8.50
N LYS A 107 -16.28 -26.77 9.39
CA LYS A 107 -15.86 -27.22 10.72
C LYS A 107 -14.76 -28.31 10.69
N SER A 108 -14.71 -29.11 9.62
CA SER A 108 -13.65 -30.11 9.37
C SER A 108 -12.28 -29.51 9.02
N ASN A 109 -12.22 -28.28 8.50
CA ASN A 109 -10.94 -27.60 8.27
C ASN A 109 -10.32 -27.12 9.59
N TYR A 110 -11.11 -26.88 10.63
CA TYR A 110 -10.61 -26.45 11.94
C TYR A 110 -9.59 -27.45 12.51
N GLU A 111 -9.90 -28.75 12.44
CA GLU A 111 -9.03 -29.84 12.95
C GLU A 111 -7.66 -29.92 12.25
N ARG A 112 -7.53 -29.39 11.02
CA ARG A 112 -6.24 -29.36 10.30
C ARG A 112 -5.34 -28.21 10.74
N TYR A 113 -5.93 -27.13 11.25
CA TYR A 113 -5.22 -25.94 11.71
C TYR A 113 -5.12 -25.86 13.23
N ASP A 114 -5.77 -26.78 13.95
CA ASP A 114 -5.62 -26.98 15.37
C ASP A 114 -4.33 -27.78 15.64
N PRO A 115 -3.31 -27.19 16.28
CA PRO A 115 -2.01 -27.83 16.50
C PRO A 115 -2.00 -28.77 17.72
N THR A 116 -3.16 -29.23 18.21
CA THR A 116 -3.22 -30.11 19.39
C THR A 116 -2.57 -31.47 19.13
#